data_AF-A0A3D2EEA5-F1
#
_entry.id   AF-A0A3D2EEA5-F1
#
_cell.length_a   1.000
_cell.length_b   1.000
_cell.length_c   1.000
_cell.angle_alpha   90.00
_cell.angle_beta   90.00
_cell.angle_gamma   90.00
#
_symmetry.space_group_name_H-M   'P 1'
#
loop_
_entity.id
_entity.type
_entity.pdbx_description
1 polymer ?
#
loop_
_entity_poly.entity_id
_entity_poly.type
_entity_poly.pdbx_seq_one_letter_code
_entity_poly.pdbx_strand_id
1 'polypeptide(L)' 'DGLCGQTCVAMLAGVTIAEVISVMDCREWQATMGRIISALNYYGIDHSDVIMYTEGEEATLPKCCIMMEKMGRY' A
#
# COMPACT_ATOMS: atom_id res chain seq x y z
N ASP A 1 2.57 4.39 -14.85
CA ASP A 1 3.52 4.56 -13.75
C ASP A 1 3.22 3.59 -12.63
N GLY A 2 4.17 2.71 -12.31
CA GLY A 2 4.01 1.61 -11.37
C GLY A 2 4.12 2.03 -9.90
N LEU A 3 3.57 3.19 -9.53
CA LEU A 3 3.78 3.84 -8.22
C LEU A 3 2.53 3.82 -7.32
N CYS A 4 1.56 2.94 -7.59
CA CYS A 4 0.28 2.92 -6.89
C CYS A 4 0.44 2.80 -5.36
N GLY A 5 1.34 1.94 -4.88
CA GLY A 5 1.62 1.77 -3.45
C GLY A 5 2.18 3.04 -2.80
N GLN A 6 3.15 3.69 -3.45
CA GLN A 6 3.75 4.95 -2.98
C GLN A 6 2.70 6.07 -2.92
N THR A 7 1.82 6.14 -3.93
CA THR A 7 0.73 7.13 -3.97
C THR A 7 -0.25 6.94 -2.83
N CYS A 8 -0.63 5.70 -2.50
CA CYS A 8 -1.49 5.42 -1.35
C CYS A 8 -0.86 5.92 -0.04
N VAL A 9 0.41 5.60 0.19
CA VAL A 9 1.11 6.04 1.41
C VAL A 9 1.23 7.57 1.45
N ALA A 10 1.57 8.21 0.33
CA ALA A 10 1.68 9.67 0.24
C ALA A 10 0.36 10.37 0.59
N MET A 11 -0.76 9.84 0.08
CA MET A 11 -2.09 10.33 0.40
C MET A 11 -2.41 10.20 1.89
N LEU A 12 -2.14 9.04 2.49
CA LEU A 12 -2.45 8.78 3.89
C LEU A 12 -1.56 9.57 4.86
N ALA A 13 -0.27 9.72 4.53
CA ALA A 13 0.68 10.47 5.33
C ALA A 13 0.60 12.00 5.12
N GLY A 14 -0.09 12.46 4.06
CA GLY A 14 -0.19 13.88 3.73
C GLY A 14 1.11 14.50 3.21
N VAL A 15 1.95 13.70 2.54
CA VAL A 15 3.27 14.10 2.02
C VAL A 15 3.37 13.90 0.51
N THR A 16 4.49 14.31 -0.09
CA THR A 16 4.69 14.15 -1.55
C THR A 16 5.06 12.72 -1.93
N ILE A 17 4.68 12.30 -3.14
CA ILE A 17 5.09 10.98 -3.68
C ILE A 17 6.61 10.85 -3.74
N ALA A 18 7.35 11.93 -4.04
CA ALA A 18 8.81 11.93 -4.10
C ALA A 18 9.45 11.60 -2.75
N GLU A 19 8.88 12.10 -1.65
CA GLU A 19 9.31 11.78 -0.30
C GLU A 19 9.07 10.29 0.01
N VAL A 20 7.87 9.79 -0.30
CA VAL A 20 7.53 8.38 -0.11
C VAL A 20 8.42 7.45 -0.93
N ILE A 21 8.73 7.80 -2.19
CA ILE A 21 9.67 7.03 -3.02
C ILE A 21 11.05 6.93 -2.33
N SER A 22 11.50 8.03 -1.73
CA SER A 22 12.78 8.08 -1.02
C SER A 22 12.77 7.26 0.27
N VAL A 23 11.66 7.27 1.02
CA VAL A 23 11.49 6.50 2.27
C VAL A 23 11.31 4.99 1.98
N MET A 24 10.47 4.65 1.01
CA MET A 24 10.21 3.25 0.64
C MET A 24 11.40 2.60 -0.10
N ASP A 25 12.29 3.42 -0.69
CA ASP A 25 13.39 3.02 -1.57
C ASP A 25 12.91 2.05 -2.66
N CYS A 26 11.79 2.40 -3.31
CA CYS A 26 11.13 1.58 -4.32
C CYS A 26 10.88 2.38 -5.58
N ARG A 27 11.32 1.85 -6.73
CA ARG A 27 10.99 2.39 -8.05
C ARG A 27 9.61 1.89 -8.51
N GLU A 28 9.25 2.27 -9.73
CA GLU A 28 8.04 1.77 -10.37
C GLU A 28 7.97 0.24 -10.36
N TRP A 29 6.78 -0.29 -10.08
CA TRP A 29 6.46 -1.73 -10.05
C TRP A 29 7.18 -2.53 -8.96
N GLN A 30 7.82 -1.86 -7.99
CA GLN A 30 8.55 -2.52 -6.90
C GLN A 30 7.86 -2.44 -5.53
N ALA A 31 6.75 -1.71 -5.42
CA ALA A 31 6.02 -1.61 -4.16
C ALA A 31 5.37 -2.96 -3.81
N THR A 32 5.77 -3.54 -2.67
CA THR A 32 5.18 -4.75 -2.09
C THR A 32 4.37 -4.41 -0.84
N MET A 33 3.45 -5.27 -0.41
CA MET A 33 2.73 -5.05 0.86
C MET A 33 3.69 -4.89 2.06
N GLY A 34 4.78 -5.66 2.11
CA GLY A 34 5.77 -5.52 3.18
C GLY A 34 6.40 -4.12 3.22
N ARG A 35 6.71 -3.53 2.05
CA ARG A 35 7.23 -2.16 1.95
C ARG A 35 6.19 -1.12 2.34
N ILE A 36 4.93 -1.33 1.97
CA ILE A 36 3.83 -0.46 2.38
C ILE A 36 3.68 -0.49 3.91
N ILE A 37 3.69 -1.66 4.53
CA ILE A 37 3.64 -1.82 5.99
C ILE A 37 4.82 -1.10 6.66
N SER A 38 6.05 -1.28 6.16
CA SER A 38 7.22 -0.55 6.68
C SER A 38 7.03 0.97 6.59
N ALA A 39 6.46 1.47 5.50
CA ALA A 39 6.22 2.90 5.33
C ALA A 39 5.13 3.43 6.26
N LEU A 40 4.02 2.70 6.42
CA LEU A 40 2.96 3.08 7.37
C LEU A 40 3.50 3.16 8.80
N ASN A 41 4.33 2.19 9.21
CA ASN A 41 5.02 2.23 10.51
C ASN A 41 5.96 3.43 10.63
N TYR A 42 6.72 3.74 9.57
CA TYR A 42 7.62 4.91 9.54
C TYR A 42 6.86 6.22 9.76
N TYR A 43 5.70 6.38 9.14
CA TYR A 43 4.85 7.58 9.29
C TYR A 43 3.95 7.53 10.54
N GLY A 44 4.00 6.48 11.35
CA GLY A 44 3.17 6.32 12.54
C GLY A 44 1.67 6.18 12.24
N ILE A 45 1.33 5.59 11.09
CA ILE A 45 -0.06 5.34 10.68
C ILE A 45 -0.47 3.97 11.17
N ASP A 46 -1.44 3.93 12.10
CA ASP A 46 -1.99 2.69 12.62
C ASP A 46 -2.64 1.86 11.51
N HIS A 47 -2.33 0.55 11.50
CA HIS A 47 -2.88 -0.41 10.57
C HIS A 47 -3.10 -1.77 11.24
N SER A 48 -3.87 -2.64 10.61
CA SER A 48 -4.00 -4.04 11.05
C SER A 48 -2.65 -4.76 10.91
N ASP A 49 -2.26 -5.56 11.91
CA ASP A 49 -1.10 -6.45 11.84
C ASP A 49 -1.31 -7.66 10.92
N VAL A 50 -2.57 -7.91 10.53
CA VAL A 50 -2.97 -9.04 9.69
C VAL A 50 -3.31 -8.55 8.29
N ILE A 51 -2.62 -9.11 7.30
CA ILE A 51 -2.98 -8.98 5.88
C ILE A 51 -4.13 -9.95 5.60
N MET A 52 -5.26 -9.43 5.14
CA MET A 52 -6.43 -10.22 4.79
C MET A 52 -6.40 -10.58 3.30
N TYR A 53 -6.46 -11.88 3.01
CA TYR A 53 -6.59 -12.40 1.65
C TYR A 53 -8.05 -12.81 1.42
N THR A 54 -8.73 -12.10 0.52
CA THR A 54 -10.15 -12.38 0.23
C THR A 54 -10.34 -13.56 -0.71
N GLU A 55 -9.32 -13.90 -1.52
CA GLU A 55 -9.30 -15.02 -2.47
C GLU A 55 -10.51 -15.10 -3.43
N GLY A 56 -11.20 -13.98 -3.67
CA GLY A 56 -12.38 -13.90 -4.54
C GLY A 56 -13.72 -14.08 -3.83
N GLU A 57 -13.70 -14.36 -2.52
CA GLU A 57 -14.90 -14.43 -1.69
C GLU A 57 -15.47 -13.03 -1.40
N GLU A 58 -16.78 -12.97 -1.11
CA GLU A 58 -17.41 -11.73 -0.65
C GLU A 58 -16.77 -11.28 0.67
N ALA A 59 -16.26 -10.05 0.70
CA ALA A 59 -15.60 -9.47 1.86
C ALA A 59 -16.17 -8.08 2.17
N THR A 60 -16.41 -7.80 3.45
CA THR A 60 -16.74 -6.45 3.91
C THR A 60 -15.45 -5.67 4.15
N LEU A 61 -15.22 -4.65 3.33
CA LEU A 61 -14.04 -3.79 3.47
C LEU A 61 -14.22 -2.79 4.61
N PRO A 62 -13.15 -2.47 5.37
CA PRO A 62 -13.19 -1.39 6.35
C PRO A 62 -13.32 -0.03 5.65
N LYS A 63 -13.63 1.02 6.42
CA LYS A 63 -13.79 2.39 5.90
C LYS A 63 -12.58 2.90 5.09
N CYS A 64 -11.38 2.43 5.43
CA CYS A 64 -10.14 2.73 4.72
C CYS A 64 -9.29 1.46 4.68
N CYS A 65 -8.87 1.04 3.49
CA CYS A 65 -7.91 -0.05 3.29
C CYS A 65 -7.06 0.18 2.05
N ILE A 66 -5.90 -0.45 2.03
CA ILE A 66 -5.07 -0.58 0.83
C ILE A 66 -5.32 -1.99 0.27
N MET A 67 -5.86 -2.06 -0.93
CA MET A 67 -6.15 -3.33 -1.60
C MET A 67 -5.08 -3.60 -2.67
N MET A 68 -4.58 -4.83 -2.70
CA MET A 68 -3.86 -5.33 -3.87
C MET A 68 -4.75 -6.32 -4.60
N GLU A 69 -5.16 -5.94 -5.81
CA GLU A 69 -5.84 -6.84 -6.71
C GLU A 69 -4.80 -7.71 -7.42
N LYS A 70 -5.00 -9.03 -7.38
CA LYS A 70 -4.29 -9.94 -8.27
C LYS A 70 -4.94 -9.81 -9.65
N MET A 71 -4.53 -8.80 -10.41
CA MET A 71 -4.91 -8.71 -11.82
C MET A 71 -4.40 -9.97 -12.52
N GLY A 72 -5.33 -10.88 -12.82
CA GLY A 72 -5.05 -12.00 -13.70
C GLY A 72 -4.48 -11.43 -14.98
N ARG A 73 -3.26 -11.84 -15.35
CA ARG A 73 -2.80 -11.61 -16.71
C ARG A 73 -3.87 -12.22 -17.61
N TYR A 74 -4.40 -11.41 -18.54
CA TYR A 74 -5.31 -11.83 -19.60
C TYR A 74 -4.91 -13.20 -20.19
#